data_AF-A0A496WMN6-F1
#
_entry.id   AF-A0A496WMN6-F1
#
_cell.length_a   1.000
_cell.length_b   1.000
_cell.length_c   1.000
_cell.angle_alpha   90.00
_cell.angle_beta   90.00
_cell.angle_gamma   90.00
#
_symmetry.space_group_name_H-M   'P 1'
#
loop_
_entity.id
_entity.type
_entity.pdbx_description
1 polymer ?
#
loop_
_entity_poly.entity_id
_entity_poly.type
_entity_poly.pdbx_seq_one_letter_code
_entity_poly.pdbx_strand_id
1 'polypeptide(L)'
;MSKNDSLLVEWTAEGLLDEISMLNNKMDDRSLAFILGAGASVTSGIPAAGVLAKNWLNESYSRHCLEIDQSIESWAAKEFSDSDFDLADTAAFYPKIFKSRFGGDPQSGYAALEAEMEDAEPSLGYSLLGKILAETRHKVVVTTNFDNLVADALAIHALRSPLIVGHESLAGFVRPSLSRPLVAKIHRDLHLHPKNDQGEVDDLETAWEEALTSLFQHYTPLVIGYGGNDGSLMDLLEGLPPGHIPGRLF
;
A
#
# COMPACT_ATOMS: atom_id res chain seq x y z
N MET A 1 -3.94 -16.95 24.68
CA MET A 1 -2.87 -17.67 23.96
C MET A 1 -1.68 -16.75 23.86
N SER A 2 -0.49 -17.29 24.11
CA SER A 2 0.79 -16.59 24.30
C SER A 2 1.08 -15.57 23.19
N LYS A 3 1.15 -14.27 23.53
CA LYS A 3 1.85 -13.28 22.70
C LYS A 3 3.29 -13.75 22.60
N ASN A 4 3.69 -14.20 21.42
CA ASN A 4 5.09 -14.48 21.14
C ASN A 4 5.78 -13.12 21.08
N ASP A 5 6.46 -12.71 22.15
CA ASP A 5 7.44 -11.63 22.11
C ASP A 5 8.61 -12.12 21.24
N SER A 6 8.42 -12.13 19.93
CA SER A 6 9.56 -12.17 19.01
C SER A 6 10.32 -10.87 19.25
N LEU A 7 11.54 -10.99 19.80
CA LEU A 7 12.48 -9.87 19.91
C LEU A 7 12.57 -9.18 18.55
N LEU A 8 12.00 -7.98 18.44
CA LEU A 8 12.13 -7.15 17.25
C LEU A 8 13.62 -6.84 17.08
N VAL A 9 14.21 -7.35 16.01
CA VAL A 9 15.60 -7.07 15.66
C VAL A 9 15.62 -5.85 14.75
N GLU A 10 16.11 -4.74 15.27
CA GLU A 10 16.28 -3.50 14.50
C GLU A 10 17.65 -3.47 13.83
N TRP A 11 17.68 -3.07 12.56
CA TRP A 11 18.91 -2.92 11.78
C TRP A 11 19.12 -1.45 11.41
N THR A 12 20.37 -1.04 11.28
CA THR A 12 20.70 0.25 10.69
C THR A 12 20.42 0.24 9.18
N ALA A 13 20.20 1.42 8.59
CA ALA A 13 20.04 1.53 7.15
C ALA A 13 21.26 0.99 6.37
N GLU A 14 22.47 1.23 6.88
CA GLU A 14 23.71 0.68 6.31
C GLU A 14 23.72 -0.85 6.36
N GLY A 15 23.36 -1.45 7.50
CA GLY A 15 23.29 -2.91 7.64
C GLY A 15 22.26 -3.55 6.70
N LEU A 16 21.09 -2.91 6.54
CA LEU A 16 20.08 -3.37 5.59
C LEU A 16 20.61 -3.32 4.14
N LEU A 17 21.28 -2.23 3.76
CA LEU A 17 21.85 -2.08 2.41
C LEU A 17 22.96 -3.10 2.14
N ASP A 18 23.81 -3.38 3.13
CA ASP A 18 24.85 -4.41 3.04
C ASP A 18 24.25 -5.80 2.82
N GLU A 19 23.18 -6.13 3.54
CA GLU A 19 22.48 -7.40 3.39
C GLU A 19 21.77 -7.52 2.04
N ILE A 20 21.08 -6.46 1.59
CA ILE A 20 20.49 -6.41 0.24
C ILE A 20 21.57 -6.57 -0.83
N SER A 21 22.74 -5.96 -0.65
CA SER A 21 23.89 -6.11 -1.54
C SER A 21 24.42 -7.55 -1.54
N MET A 22 24.53 -8.18 -0.37
CA MET A 22 24.94 -9.58 -0.26
C MET A 22 23.93 -10.52 -0.92
N LEU A 23 22.63 -10.33 -0.67
CA LEU A 23 21.54 -11.05 -1.33
C LEU A 23 21.67 -10.92 -2.85
N ASN A 24 21.81 -9.68 -3.34
CA ASN A 24 21.90 -9.41 -4.77
C ASN A 24 23.11 -10.11 -5.43
N ASN A 25 24.27 -10.10 -4.76
CA ASN A 25 25.53 -10.58 -5.35
C ASN A 25 25.84 -12.06 -5.12
N LYS A 26 25.28 -12.69 -4.07
CA LYS A 26 25.65 -14.06 -3.67
C LYS A 26 24.50 -15.07 -3.72
N MET A 27 23.25 -14.61 -3.86
CA MET A 27 22.06 -15.46 -3.79
C MET A 27 21.16 -15.21 -4.99
N ASP A 28 21.57 -15.74 -6.16
CA ASP A 28 20.89 -15.55 -7.44
C ASP A 28 19.47 -16.15 -7.50
N ASP A 29 19.17 -17.09 -6.60
CA ASP A 29 17.87 -17.71 -6.43
C ASP A 29 16.90 -16.87 -5.57
N ARG A 30 17.40 -15.81 -4.91
CA ARG A 30 16.59 -14.93 -4.06
C ARG A 30 16.26 -13.63 -4.77
N SER A 31 14.97 -13.34 -4.87
CA SER A 31 14.44 -12.11 -5.45
C SER A 31 13.69 -11.29 -4.40
N LEU A 32 13.53 -9.98 -4.64
CA LEU A 32 12.85 -9.07 -3.72
C LEU A 32 11.49 -8.70 -4.31
N ALA A 33 10.46 -8.69 -3.46
CA ALA A 33 9.16 -8.10 -3.77
C ALA A 33 9.03 -6.79 -2.97
N PHE A 34 8.92 -5.67 -3.67
CA PHE A 34 8.76 -4.37 -3.02
C PHE A 34 7.29 -4.19 -2.64
N ILE A 35 7.00 -4.08 -1.34
CA ILE A 35 5.67 -3.75 -0.85
C ILE A 35 5.63 -2.24 -0.63
N LEU A 36 4.84 -1.53 -1.44
CA LEU A 36 4.73 -0.08 -1.39
C LEU A 36 3.40 0.37 -0.81
N GLY A 37 3.44 1.22 0.20
CA GLY A 37 2.27 1.95 0.69
C GLY A 37 2.29 3.43 0.31
N ALA A 38 1.29 4.17 0.80
CA ALA A 38 1.06 5.57 0.44
C ALA A 38 2.24 6.50 0.77
N GLY A 39 3.05 6.14 1.79
CA GLY A 39 4.25 6.88 2.16
C GLY A 39 5.32 6.93 1.06
N ALA A 40 5.35 5.95 0.15
CA ALA A 40 6.27 5.95 -0.98
C ALA A 40 5.96 7.09 -1.98
N SER A 41 4.68 7.43 -2.14
CA SER A 41 4.18 8.41 -3.11
C SER A 41 4.24 9.86 -2.64
N VAL A 42 4.55 10.12 -1.35
CA VAL A 42 4.56 11.47 -0.76
C VAL A 42 5.52 12.42 -1.47
N THR A 43 6.71 11.94 -1.81
CA THR A 43 7.72 12.76 -2.52
C THR A 43 7.41 12.98 -4.00
N SER A 44 6.41 12.25 -4.53
CA SER A 44 5.86 12.42 -5.88
C SER A 44 4.67 13.40 -5.92
N GLY A 45 4.34 14.04 -4.78
CA GLY A 45 3.27 15.02 -4.69
C GLY A 45 1.92 14.46 -4.21
N ILE A 46 1.78 13.14 -4.06
CA ILE A 46 0.53 12.51 -3.60
C ILE A 46 0.51 12.48 -2.07
N PRO A 47 -0.45 13.13 -1.39
CA PRO A 47 -0.50 13.12 0.06
C PRO A 47 -0.75 11.71 0.63
N ALA A 48 -0.18 11.42 1.81
CA ALA A 48 -0.49 10.19 2.51
C ALA A 48 -1.97 10.13 2.94
N ALA A 49 -2.50 8.92 3.11
CA ALA A 49 -3.91 8.69 3.46
C ALA A 49 -4.39 9.49 4.68
N GLY A 50 -3.57 9.61 5.73
CA GLY A 50 -3.92 10.42 6.91
C GLY A 50 -4.07 11.92 6.62
N VAL A 51 -3.29 12.47 5.68
CA VAL A 51 -3.41 13.88 5.27
C VAL A 51 -4.72 14.10 4.51
N LEU A 52 -5.06 13.20 3.58
CA LEU A 52 -6.33 13.24 2.84
C LEU A 52 -7.52 13.11 3.79
N ALA A 53 -7.49 12.11 4.68
CA ALA A 53 -8.52 11.89 5.70
C ALA A 53 -8.71 13.14 6.57
N LYS A 54 -7.62 13.75 7.06
CA LYS A 54 -7.71 14.98 7.84
C LYS A 54 -8.33 16.14 7.07
N ASN A 55 -8.00 16.31 5.79
CA ASN A 55 -8.58 17.35 4.95
C ASN A 55 -10.09 17.14 4.75
N TRP A 56 -10.51 15.93 4.41
CA TRP A 56 -11.94 15.59 4.26
C TRP A 56 -12.71 15.67 5.57
N LEU A 57 -12.07 15.34 6.69
CA LEU A 57 -12.65 15.51 8.02
C LEU A 57 -12.88 16.99 8.32
N ASN A 58 -11.89 17.87 8.06
CA ASN A 58 -12.03 19.31 8.22
C ASN A 58 -13.14 19.90 7.35
N GLU A 59 -13.25 19.45 6.10
CA GLU A 59 -14.35 19.84 5.21
C GLU A 59 -15.71 19.41 5.76
N SER A 60 -15.82 18.15 6.21
CA SER A 60 -17.07 17.60 6.75
C SER A 60 -17.48 18.33 8.02
N TYR A 61 -16.52 18.56 8.93
CA TYR A 61 -16.71 19.35 10.13
C TYR A 61 -17.21 20.77 9.82
N SER A 62 -16.57 21.46 8.88
CA SER A 62 -16.95 22.84 8.50
C SER A 62 -18.35 22.93 7.88
N ARG A 63 -18.84 21.84 7.28
CA ARG A 63 -20.15 21.77 6.62
C ARG A 63 -21.27 21.32 7.56
N HIS A 64 -20.98 20.46 8.52
CA HIS A 64 -21.99 19.74 9.30
C HIS A 64 -21.97 20.05 10.80
N CYS A 65 -20.87 20.57 11.35
CA CYS A 65 -20.86 21.01 12.74
C CYS A 65 -21.65 22.32 12.90
N LEU A 66 -22.78 22.24 13.61
CA LEU A 66 -23.62 23.40 13.92
C LEU A 66 -23.33 23.98 15.32
N GLU A 67 -22.55 23.26 16.13
CA GLU A 67 -22.20 23.64 17.50
C GLU A 67 -20.95 24.53 17.49
N ILE A 68 -21.08 25.78 17.92
CA ILE A 68 -20.03 26.82 17.78
C ILE A 68 -18.72 26.48 18.51
N ASP A 69 -18.81 25.78 19.65
CA ASP A 69 -17.67 25.50 20.54
C ASP A 69 -17.25 24.02 20.55
N GLN A 70 -17.83 23.18 19.68
CA GLN A 70 -17.45 21.77 19.62
C GLN A 70 -16.06 21.64 18.96
N SER A 71 -15.19 20.77 19.49
CA SER A 71 -13.94 20.46 18.80
C SER A 71 -14.18 19.48 17.65
N ILE A 72 -13.33 19.50 16.62
CA ILE A 72 -13.41 18.55 15.51
C ILE A 72 -13.33 17.09 15.98
N GLU A 73 -12.51 16.83 16.99
CA GLU A 73 -12.31 15.51 17.57
C GLU A 73 -13.57 15.02 18.30
N SER A 74 -14.19 15.87 19.12
CA SER A 74 -15.46 15.53 19.79
C SER A 74 -16.60 15.36 18.78
N TRP A 75 -16.63 16.19 17.74
CA TRP A 75 -17.60 16.07 16.65
C TRP A 75 -17.42 14.75 15.89
N ALA A 76 -16.19 14.42 15.51
CA ALA A 76 -15.85 13.19 14.79
C ALA A 76 -16.16 11.93 15.62
N ALA A 77 -15.80 11.91 16.90
CA ALA A 77 -16.13 10.81 17.81
C ALA A 77 -17.64 10.54 17.90
N LYS A 78 -18.45 11.61 17.92
CA LYS A 78 -19.91 11.53 17.90
C LYS A 78 -20.45 11.07 16.54
N GLU A 79 -19.96 11.67 15.46
CA GLU A 79 -20.37 11.37 14.08
C GLU A 79 -20.09 9.90 13.70
N PHE A 80 -18.90 9.41 14.05
CA PHE A 80 -18.50 8.03 13.77
C PHE A 80 -18.96 7.03 14.84
N SER A 81 -19.61 7.51 15.91
CA SER A 81 -19.97 6.69 17.08
C SER A 81 -18.78 5.89 17.63
N ASP A 82 -17.62 6.54 17.69
CA ASP A 82 -16.34 5.95 18.06
C ASP A 82 -15.63 6.83 19.09
N SER A 83 -15.67 6.41 20.36
CA SER A 83 -15.03 7.14 21.45
C SER A 83 -13.51 7.09 21.43
N ASP A 84 -12.94 6.16 20.66
CA ASP A 84 -11.50 5.96 20.54
C ASP A 84 -10.93 6.75 19.34
N PHE A 85 -11.77 7.58 18.69
CA PHE A 85 -11.33 8.48 17.62
C PHE A 85 -10.19 9.39 18.09
N ASP A 86 -9.05 9.32 17.40
CA ASP A 86 -7.88 10.15 17.63
C ASP A 86 -7.58 10.99 16.39
N LEU A 87 -7.63 12.32 16.55
CA LEU A 87 -7.30 13.25 15.48
C LEU A 87 -5.82 13.17 15.04
N ALA A 88 -4.93 12.69 15.92
CA ALA A 88 -3.53 12.45 15.59
C ALA A 88 -3.34 11.23 14.66
N ASP A 89 -4.26 10.26 14.70
CA ASP A 89 -4.21 9.04 13.88
C ASP A 89 -5.39 8.93 12.90
N THR A 90 -5.68 10.03 12.21
CA THR A 90 -6.70 10.06 11.13
C THR A 90 -6.50 9.00 10.03
N ALA A 91 -5.29 8.44 9.88
CA ALA A 91 -5.02 7.36 8.94
C ALA A 91 -5.74 6.07 9.31
N ALA A 92 -5.80 5.71 10.61
CA ALA A 92 -6.56 4.55 11.09
C ALA A 92 -8.08 4.69 10.84
N PHE A 93 -8.58 5.93 10.82
CA PHE A 93 -9.99 6.24 10.58
C PHE A 93 -10.31 6.55 9.10
N TYR A 94 -9.35 6.36 8.18
CA TYR A 94 -9.52 6.70 6.76
C TYR A 94 -10.80 6.11 6.16
N PRO A 95 -11.12 4.79 6.29
CA PRO A 95 -12.32 4.24 5.68
C PRO A 95 -13.62 4.86 6.22
N LYS A 96 -13.66 5.18 7.52
CA LYS A 96 -14.82 5.84 8.17
C LYS A 96 -14.99 7.27 7.66
N ILE A 97 -13.89 8.01 7.56
CA ILE A 97 -13.88 9.39 7.07
C ILE A 97 -14.27 9.43 5.59
N PHE A 98 -13.70 8.55 4.77
CA PHE A 98 -14.03 8.43 3.35
C PHE A 98 -15.51 8.12 3.15
N LYS A 99 -16.05 7.13 3.89
CA LYS A 99 -17.47 6.77 3.84
C LYS A 99 -18.39 7.90 4.30
N SER A 100 -18.03 8.64 5.35
CA SER A 100 -18.80 9.80 5.80
C SER A 100 -18.82 10.92 4.75
N ARG A 101 -17.67 11.20 4.12
CA ARG A 101 -17.53 12.29 3.14
C ARG A 101 -18.17 11.99 1.79
N PHE A 102 -18.09 10.75 1.33
CA PHE A 102 -18.41 10.34 -0.05
C PHE A 102 -19.44 9.21 -0.14
N GLY A 103 -19.95 8.67 0.98
CA GLY A 103 -20.88 7.53 0.95
C GLY A 103 -22.20 7.79 0.23
N GLY A 104 -22.61 9.06 0.09
CA GLY A 104 -23.77 9.45 -0.72
C GLY A 104 -23.49 9.59 -2.22
N ASP A 105 -22.22 9.72 -2.61
CA ASP A 105 -21.77 9.84 -4.00
C ASP A 105 -20.33 9.29 -4.16
N PRO A 106 -20.17 7.97 -4.35
CA PRO A 106 -18.85 7.35 -4.52
C PRO A 106 -18.04 7.90 -5.69
N GLN A 107 -18.70 8.38 -6.76
CA GLN A 107 -18.00 8.96 -7.91
C GLN A 107 -17.24 10.22 -7.52
N SER A 108 -17.80 11.05 -6.63
CA SER A 108 -17.10 12.22 -6.11
C SER A 108 -15.87 11.87 -5.28
N GLY A 109 -15.87 10.73 -4.58
CA GLY A 109 -14.70 10.23 -3.86
C GLY A 109 -13.60 9.76 -4.80
N TYR A 110 -13.96 9.06 -5.87
CA TYR A 110 -13.00 8.65 -6.90
C TYR A 110 -12.41 9.84 -7.65
N ALA A 111 -13.23 10.84 -7.98
CA ALA A 111 -12.74 12.08 -8.60
C ALA A 111 -11.81 12.86 -7.66
N ALA A 112 -12.07 12.87 -6.35
CA ALA A 112 -11.17 13.49 -5.37
C ALA A 112 -9.82 12.77 -5.32
N LEU A 113 -9.82 11.43 -5.31
CA LEU A 113 -8.58 10.65 -5.38
C LEU A 113 -7.83 10.87 -6.70
N GLU A 114 -8.53 10.88 -7.82
CA GLU A 114 -7.95 11.13 -9.15
C GLU A 114 -7.26 12.49 -9.22
N ALA A 115 -7.90 13.55 -8.69
CA ALA A 115 -7.35 14.89 -8.65
C ALA A 115 -6.04 14.99 -7.83
N GLU A 116 -5.92 14.22 -6.75
CA GLU A 116 -4.68 14.17 -5.95
C GLU A 116 -3.52 13.47 -6.68
N MET A 117 -3.80 12.73 -7.75
CA MET A 117 -2.83 11.96 -8.53
C MET A 117 -2.57 12.52 -9.93
N GLU A 118 -3.42 13.45 -10.42
CA GLU A 118 -3.42 13.93 -11.81
C GLU A 118 -2.07 14.52 -12.25
N ASP A 119 -1.45 15.34 -11.40
CA ASP A 119 -0.18 16.03 -11.67
C ASP A 119 1.04 15.30 -11.05
N ALA A 120 0.85 14.12 -10.48
CA ALA A 120 1.92 13.42 -9.78
C ALA A 120 2.91 12.79 -10.77
N GLU A 121 4.20 13.04 -10.55
CA GLU A 121 5.29 12.46 -11.35
C GLU A 121 6.16 11.52 -10.51
N PRO A 122 6.73 10.45 -11.10
CA PRO A 122 7.64 9.56 -10.39
C PRO A 122 8.81 10.32 -9.76
N SER A 123 8.90 10.29 -8.43
CA SER A 123 10.06 10.81 -7.71
C SER A 123 11.33 10.01 -8.01
N LEU A 124 12.50 10.52 -7.60
CA LEU A 124 13.78 9.84 -7.76
C LEU A 124 13.75 8.40 -7.24
N GLY A 125 13.03 8.14 -6.14
CA GLY A 125 12.88 6.80 -5.57
C GLY A 125 12.20 5.84 -6.54
N TYR A 126 11.11 6.28 -7.18
CA TYR A 126 10.43 5.52 -8.23
C TYR A 126 11.31 5.36 -9.48
N SER A 127 12.05 6.38 -9.91
CA SER A 127 12.97 6.27 -11.05
C SER A 127 14.04 5.20 -10.82
N LEU A 128 14.61 5.14 -9.61
CA LEU A 128 15.59 4.11 -9.23
C LEU A 128 14.93 2.74 -9.15
N LEU A 129 13.75 2.63 -8.54
CA LEU A 129 12.99 1.39 -8.46
C LEU A 129 12.67 0.85 -9.87
N GLY A 130 12.24 1.71 -10.79
CA GLY A 130 11.98 1.34 -12.18
C GLY A 130 13.19 0.69 -12.86
N LYS A 131 14.41 1.22 -12.64
CA LYS A 131 15.64 0.60 -13.14
C LYS A 131 15.93 -0.74 -12.48
N ILE A 132 15.77 -0.85 -11.16
CA ILE A 132 15.95 -2.12 -10.44
C ILE A 132 15.02 -3.19 -11.01
N LEU A 133 13.74 -2.87 -11.17
CA LEU A 133 12.73 -3.79 -11.73
C LEU A 133 13.06 -4.23 -13.15
N ALA A 134 13.54 -3.30 -13.99
CA ALA A 134 13.85 -3.58 -15.38
C ALA A 134 15.13 -4.40 -15.57
N GLU A 135 16.18 -4.08 -14.83
CA GLU A 135 17.55 -4.55 -15.08
C GLU A 135 17.96 -5.74 -14.20
N THR A 136 17.24 -5.99 -13.09
CA THR A 136 17.58 -7.06 -12.15
C THR A 136 16.53 -8.16 -12.10
N ARG A 137 16.76 -9.17 -11.26
CA ARG A 137 15.78 -10.23 -10.94
C ARG A 137 14.69 -9.79 -9.95
N HIS A 138 14.89 -8.67 -9.27
CA HIS A 138 13.91 -8.11 -8.34
C HIS A 138 12.81 -7.40 -9.14
N LYS A 139 11.80 -8.15 -9.60
CA LYS A 139 10.83 -7.70 -10.61
C LYS A 139 9.43 -7.41 -10.08
N VAL A 140 9.19 -7.55 -8.78
CA VAL A 140 7.85 -7.54 -8.20
C VAL A 140 7.62 -6.29 -7.38
N VAL A 141 6.51 -5.61 -7.65
CA VAL A 141 5.90 -4.63 -6.76
C VAL A 141 4.51 -5.13 -6.36
N VAL A 142 4.23 -5.09 -5.06
CA VAL A 142 2.89 -5.25 -4.48
C VAL A 142 2.54 -3.91 -3.84
N THR A 143 1.36 -3.37 -4.12
CA THR A 143 0.97 -2.06 -3.58
C THR A 143 -0.51 -1.96 -3.30
N THR A 144 -0.82 -1.15 -2.31
CA THR A 144 -2.18 -0.74 -1.92
C THR A 144 -2.54 0.63 -2.49
N ASN A 145 -1.59 1.27 -3.20
CA ASN A 145 -1.78 2.59 -3.78
C ASN A 145 -2.58 2.53 -5.09
N PHE A 146 -3.36 3.59 -5.33
CA PHE A 146 -4.12 3.76 -6.57
C PHE A 146 -3.34 4.45 -7.69
N ASP A 147 -2.19 5.03 -7.39
CA ASP A 147 -1.36 5.74 -8.37
C ASP A 147 -0.72 4.79 -9.41
N ASN A 148 -0.19 5.40 -10.47
CA ASN A 148 0.50 4.69 -11.56
C ASN A 148 2.02 4.92 -11.56
N LEU A 149 2.58 5.47 -10.48
CA LEU A 149 3.97 5.95 -10.43
C LEU A 149 5.00 4.87 -10.76
N VAL A 150 4.74 3.62 -10.37
CA VAL A 150 5.62 2.47 -10.71
C VAL A 150 5.62 2.21 -12.22
N ALA A 151 4.44 2.22 -12.83
CA ALA A 151 4.29 1.99 -14.27
C ALA A 151 4.89 3.14 -15.08
N ASP A 152 4.66 4.37 -14.64
CA ASP A 152 5.22 5.57 -15.25
C ASP A 152 6.74 5.59 -15.13
N ALA A 153 7.29 5.25 -13.97
CA ALA A 153 8.74 5.16 -13.80
C ALA A 153 9.38 4.12 -14.73
N LEU A 154 8.74 2.96 -14.89
CA LEU A 154 9.20 1.92 -15.81
C LEU A 154 9.14 2.38 -17.27
N ALA A 155 8.09 3.09 -17.66
CA ALA A 155 7.92 3.62 -19.00
C ALA A 155 8.94 4.72 -19.31
N ILE A 156 9.06 5.72 -18.43
CA ILE A 156 9.88 6.91 -18.63
C ILE A 156 11.37 6.62 -18.48
N HIS A 157 11.76 5.91 -17.41
CA HIS A 157 13.17 5.78 -17.02
C HIS A 157 13.83 4.46 -17.42
N ALA A 158 13.03 3.41 -17.63
CA ALA A 158 13.54 2.08 -17.97
C ALA A 158 13.13 1.59 -19.36
N LEU A 159 12.25 2.32 -20.06
CA LEU A 159 11.72 1.95 -21.39
C LEU A 159 11.12 0.53 -21.39
N ARG A 160 10.45 0.14 -20.30
CA ARG A 160 9.80 -1.16 -20.12
C ARG A 160 8.34 -0.99 -19.74
N SER A 161 7.50 -1.91 -20.21
CA SER A 161 6.11 -2.03 -19.77
C SER A 161 5.97 -3.15 -18.74
N PRO A 162 5.46 -2.86 -17.52
CA PRO A 162 5.12 -3.91 -16.55
C PRO A 162 3.91 -4.73 -17.00
N LEU A 163 3.72 -5.88 -16.35
CA LEU A 163 2.42 -6.52 -16.19
C LEU A 163 1.73 -5.87 -14.99
N ILE A 164 0.60 -5.21 -15.22
CA ILE A 164 -0.21 -4.62 -14.15
C ILE A 164 -1.37 -5.57 -13.86
N VAL A 165 -1.48 -6.00 -12.60
CA VAL A 165 -2.59 -6.80 -12.09
C VAL A 165 -3.33 -5.92 -11.09
N GLY A 166 -4.38 -5.25 -11.57
CA GLY A 166 -5.18 -4.31 -10.78
C GLY A 166 -6.58 -4.81 -10.43
N HIS A 167 -6.81 -6.12 -10.51
CA HIS A 167 -8.10 -6.74 -10.17
C HIS A 167 -7.88 -8.19 -9.77
N GLU A 168 -8.63 -8.70 -8.79
CA GLU A 168 -8.51 -10.07 -8.28
C GLU A 168 -8.77 -11.12 -9.35
N SER A 169 -9.63 -10.83 -10.34
CA SER A 169 -9.88 -11.72 -11.48
C SER A 169 -8.64 -11.94 -12.35
N LEU A 170 -7.62 -11.10 -12.21
CA LEU A 170 -6.33 -11.20 -12.90
C LEU A 170 -5.22 -11.76 -11.98
N ALA A 171 -5.52 -12.07 -10.71
CA ALA A 171 -4.52 -12.57 -9.76
C ALA A 171 -3.82 -13.85 -10.22
N GLY A 172 -4.47 -14.70 -11.04
CA GLY A 172 -3.84 -15.88 -11.65
C GLY A 172 -2.67 -15.61 -12.62
N PHE A 173 -2.44 -14.35 -12.98
CA PHE A 173 -1.26 -13.90 -13.74
C PHE A 173 -0.07 -13.53 -12.85
N VAL A 174 -0.28 -13.38 -11.54
CA VAL A 174 0.80 -13.23 -10.55
C VAL A 174 1.48 -14.59 -10.42
N ARG A 175 2.70 -14.68 -10.92
CA ARG A 175 3.49 -15.92 -10.93
C ARG A 175 4.92 -15.63 -10.50
N PRO A 176 5.62 -16.59 -9.88
CA PRO A 176 7.00 -16.38 -9.45
C PRO A 176 7.98 -16.11 -10.59
N SER A 177 7.83 -16.84 -11.70
CA SER A 177 8.71 -16.70 -12.88
C SER A 177 8.17 -15.63 -13.81
N LEU A 178 8.82 -14.45 -13.81
CA LEU A 178 8.40 -13.28 -14.55
C LEU A 178 9.41 -12.87 -15.62
N SER A 179 8.95 -12.70 -16.85
CA SER A 179 9.76 -12.17 -17.96
C SER A 179 9.79 -10.63 -18.02
N ARG A 180 8.89 -9.97 -17.29
CA ARG A 180 8.76 -8.52 -17.19
C ARG A 180 8.43 -8.11 -15.75
N PRO A 181 8.66 -6.84 -15.35
CA PRO A 181 8.22 -6.35 -14.05
C PRO A 181 6.72 -6.60 -13.81
N LEU A 182 6.35 -6.97 -12.60
CA LEU A 182 4.97 -7.14 -12.15
C LEU A 182 4.63 -6.00 -11.18
N VAL A 183 3.47 -5.39 -11.38
CA VAL A 183 2.84 -4.45 -10.44
C VAL A 183 1.48 -5.02 -10.04
N ALA A 184 1.40 -5.54 -8.82
CA ALA A 184 0.18 -6.09 -8.23
C ALA A 184 -0.48 -5.03 -7.34
N LYS A 185 -1.63 -4.51 -7.78
CA LYS A 185 -2.44 -3.53 -7.02
C LYS A 185 -3.59 -4.27 -6.34
N ILE A 186 -3.47 -4.52 -5.04
CA ILE A 186 -4.31 -5.48 -4.32
C ILE A 186 -5.69 -4.90 -3.92
N HIS A 187 -5.81 -3.56 -3.84
CA HIS A 187 -7.07 -2.83 -3.58
C HIS A 187 -7.87 -2.47 -4.83
N ARG A 188 -7.55 -3.15 -5.93
CA ARG A 188 -7.98 -2.82 -7.28
C ARG A 188 -7.46 -1.46 -7.76
N ASP A 189 -7.49 -1.29 -9.08
CA ASP A 189 -7.16 -0.01 -9.69
C ASP A 189 -8.27 1.02 -9.45
N LEU A 190 -7.95 2.33 -9.51
CA LEU A 190 -8.90 3.41 -9.26
C LEU A 190 -10.16 3.31 -10.14
N HIS A 191 -9.99 2.85 -11.38
CA HIS A 191 -11.07 2.72 -12.36
C HIS A 191 -11.82 1.38 -12.28
N LEU A 192 -11.49 0.52 -11.31
CA LEU A 192 -12.00 -0.84 -11.20
C LEU A 192 -12.75 -1.08 -9.87
N HIS A 193 -13.57 -0.12 -9.43
CA HIS A 193 -14.27 -0.17 -8.14
C HIS A 193 -13.29 -0.36 -6.96
N PRO A 194 -12.44 0.64 -6.70
CA PRO A 194 -11.34 0.54 -5.76
C PRO A 194 -11.85 0.37 -4.33
N LYS A 195 -11.23 -0.57 -3.61
CA LYS A 195 -11.57 -0.90 -2.22
C LYS A 195 -11.07 0.22 -1.29
N ASN A 196 -12.00 1.01 -0.76
CA ASN A 196 -11.70 2.18 0.09
C ASN A 196 -12.57 2.26 1.35
N ASP A 197 -13.57 1.39 1.48
CA ASP A 197 -14.47 1.39 2.62
C ASP A 197 -14.14 0.25 3.60
N GLN A 198 -14.64 0.37 4.82
CA GLN A 198 -14.29 -0.52 5.92
C GLN A 198 -14.75 -1.97 5.66
N GLY A 199 -15.77 -2.20 4.82
CA GLY A 199 -16.24 -3.55 4.51
C GLY A 199 -15.42 -4.26 3.45
N GLU A 200 -14.81 -3.51 2.51
CA GLU A 200 -14.07 -4.09 1.38
C GLU A 200 -12.57 -4.25 1.64
N VAL A 201 -11.99 -3.48 2.56
CA VAL A 201 -10.54 -3.45 2.87
C VAL A 201 -10.15 -4.44 3.99
N ASP A 202 -11.12 -4.98 4.74
CA ASP A 202 -10.81 -5.88 5.85
C ASP A 202 -10.41 -7.29 5.38
N ASP A 203 -10.97 -7.78 4.26
CA ASP A 203 -10.67 -9.11 3.71
C ASP A 203 -10.04 -9.06 2.31
N LEU A 204 -8.90 -9.73 2.17
CA LEU A 204 -8.26 -9.93 0.88
C LEU A 204 -9.04 -10.99 0.10
N GLU A 205 -9.28 -10.77 -1.19
CA GLU A 205 -9.94 -11.79 -2.02
C GLU A 205 -9.08 -13.07 -2.05
N THR A 206 -9.70 -14.24 -1.93
CA THR A 206 -8.99 -15.54 -1.89
C THR A 206 -8.00 -15.71 -3.06
N ALA A 207 -8.36 -15.20 -4.24
CA ALA A 207 -7.49 -15.23 -5.41
C ALA A 207 -6.16 -14.46 -5.20
N TRP A 208 -6.21 -13.33 -4.48
CA TRP A 208 -5.02 -12.56 -4.09
C TRP A 208 -4.22 -13.26 -2.99
N GLU A 209 -4.89 -13.82 -1.98
CA GLU A 209 -4.23 -14.60 -0.92
C GLU A 209 -3.40 -15.75 -1.51
N GLU A 210 -4.00 -16.56 -2.38
CA GLU A 210 -3.33 -17.70 -3.03
C GLU A 210 -2.15 -17.22 -3.89
N ALA A 211 -2.37 -16.18 -4.70
CA ALA A 211 -1.36 -15.63 -5.60
C ALA A 211 -0.15 -15.06 -4.84
N LEU A 212 -0.39 -14.24 -3.83
CA LEU A 212 0.68 -13.62 -3.04
C LEU A 212 1.38 -14.64 -2.14
N THR A 213 0.64 -15.59 -1.58
CA THR A 213 1.25 -16.72 -0.85
C THR A 213 2.21 -17.48 -1.74
N SER A 214 1.83 -17.82 -2.97
CA SER A 214 2.75 -18.50 -3.91
C SER A 214 3.94 -17.61 -4.32
N LEU A 215 3.69 -16.31 -4.50
CA LEU A 215 4.73 -15.34 -4.85
C LEU A 215 5.81 -15.25 -3.77
N PHE A 216 5.41 -15.13 -2.50
CA PHE A 216 6.33 -14.99 -1.38
C PHE A 216 7.13 -16.25 -1.04
N GLN A 217 6.84 -17.40 -1.68
CA GLN A 217 7.75 -18.55 -1.64
C GLN A 217 9.07 -18.31 -2.39
N HIS A 218 9.09 -17.33 -3.30
CA HIS A 218 10.22 -17.06 -4.19
C HIS A 218 10.77 -15.65 -4.02
N TYR A 219 9.98 -14.75 -3.43
CA TYR A 219 10.36 -13.36 -3.22
C TYR A 219 10.35 -13.00 -1.74
N THR A 220 11.44 -12.40 -1.28
CA THR A 220 11.54 -11.80 0.05
C THR A 220 10.89 -10.42 0.01
N PRO A 221 9.87 -10.13 0.83
CA PRO A 221 9.22 -8.83 0.86
C PRO A 221 10.15 -7.76 1.46
N LEU A 222 10.24 -6.61 0.79
CA LEU A 222 10.87 -5.39 1.28
C LEU A 222 9.80 -4.30 1.35
N VAL A 223 9.43 -3.90 2.56
CA VAL A 223 8.32 -2.97 2.81
C VAL A 223 8.83 -1.54 2.85
N ILE A 224 8.23 -0.65 2.06
CA ILE A 224 8.62 0.76 1.96
C ILE A 224 7.37 1.66 1.99
N GLY A 225 7.35 2.63 2.92
CA GLY A 225 6.28 3.63 3.00
C GLY A 225 4.89 3.06 3.32
N TYR A 226 4.81 1.85 3.86
CA TYR A 226 3.57 1.21 4.26
C TYR A 226 3.34 1.36 5.77
N GLY A 227 2.17 1.87 6.14
CA GLY A 227 1.83 2.22 7.53
C GLY A 227 1.25 1.07 8.36
N GLY A 228 0.95 -0.08 7.76
CA GLY A 228 0.36 -1.22 8.50
C GLY A 228 -1.15 -1.10 8.79
N ASN A 229 -1.82 -0.05 8.28
CA ASN A 229 -3.24 0.20 8.55
C ASN A 229 -4.20 -0.60 7.65
N ASP A 230 -3.68 -1.35 6.69
CA ASP A 230 -4.47 -2.27 5.87
C ASP A 230 -4.39 -3.67 6.48
N GLY A 231 -5.52 -4.07 7.07
CA GLY A 231 -5.69 -5.36 7.75
C GLY A 231 -5.53 -6.52 6.79
N SER A 232 -6.07 -6.43 5.58
CA SER A 232 -6.04 -7.52 4.60
C SER A 232 -4.62 -7.97 4.23
N LEU A 233 -3.70 -7.04 3.97
CA LEU A 233 -2.31 -7.37 3.65
C LEU A 233 -1.54 -7.80 4.89
N MET A 234 -1.79 -7.18 6.04
CA MET A 234 -1.14 -7.55 7.31
C MET A 234 -1.53 -8.97 7.73
N ASP A 235 -2.81 -9.30 7.69
CA ASP A 235 -3.34 -10.63 8.04
C ASP A 235 -2.77 -11.71 7.11
N LEU A 236 -2.64 -11.42 5.81
CA LEU A 236 -1.95 -12.31 4.87
C LEU A 236 -0.49 -12.55 5.30
N LEU A 237 0.27 -11.48 5.57
CA LEU A 237 1.69 -11.58 5.91
C LEU A 237 1.93 -12.30 7.24
N GLU A 238 1.08 -12.07 8.23
CA GLU A 238 1.09 -12.76 9.53
C GLU A 238 0.66 -14.23 9.41
N GLY A 239 -0.26 -14.53 8.49
CA GLY A 239 -0.76 -15.87 8.20
C GLY A 239 0.21 -16.76 7.41
N LEU A 240 1.30 -16.20 6.85
CA LEU A 240 2.28 -16.98 6.10
C LEU A 240 2.97 -18.05 6.97
N PRO A 241 3.09 -19.30 6.50
CA PRO A 241 3.73 -20.35 7.27
C PRO A 241 5.19 -20.03 7.68
N PRO A 242 5.67 -20.54 8.83
CA PRO A 242 7.07 -20.41 9.19
C PRO A 242 8.00 -20.99 8.12
N GLY A 243 9.02 -20.23 7.72
CA GLY A 243 9.97 -20.64 6.67
C GLY A 243 9.44 -20.51 5.23
N HIS A 244 8.23 -19.97 5.05
CA HIS A 244 7.62 -19.78 3.72
C HIS A 244 8.32 -18.70 2.90
N ILE A 245 8.77 -17.62 3.56
CA ILE A 245 9.55 -16.56 2.92
C ILE A 245 11.02 -16.98 2.84
N PRO A 246 11.61 -17.06 1.64
CA PRO A 246 13.02 -17.39 1.49
C PRO A 246 13.87 -16.28 2.08
N GLY A 247 14.89 -16.68 2.84
CA GLY A 247 15.86 -15.71 3.36
C GLY A 247 15.28 -14.69 4.31
N ARG A 248 14.25 -15.06 5.09
CA ARG A 248 13.72 -14.22 6.18
C ARG A 248 14.91 -13.60 6.93
N LEU A 249 15.01 -12.28 6.82
CA LEU A 249 15.78 -11.46 7.75
C LEU A 249 15.10 -11.72 9.10
N PHE A 250 15.88 -12.30 10.01
CA PHE A 250 15.45 -13.08 11.19
C PHE A 250 14.16 -12.64 11.89
#